data_AF-W0RCU0-F1
#
_entry.id   AF-W0RCU0-F1
#
_cell.length_a   1.000
_cell.length_b   1.000
_cell.length_c   1.000
_cell.angle_alpha   90.00
_cell.angle_beta   90.00
_cell.angle_gamma   90.00
#
_symmetry.space_group_name_H-M   'P 1'
#
loop_
_entity.id
_entity.type
_entity.pdbx_description
1 polymer ?
#
loop_
_entity_poly.entity_id
_entity_poly.type
_entity_poly.pdbx_seq_one_letter_code
_entity_poly.pdbx_strand_id
1 'polypeptide(L)'
;MRTPAAQGTYHVVHFADGVEAAGFVAALSRFLDSPRWHRPPSHLDVEVWSDASPTAGGVALYLSDGALAATAAGFDAPAVTRSCRGASIPEECALLVDSEVPIPLSIEDGRRGD
;
A
#
# COMPACT_ATOMS: atom_id res chain seq x y z
N MET A 1 -17.46 -0.35 -4.63
CA MET A 1 -16.48 -0.56 -3.55
C MET A 1 -15.32 -1.31 -4.16
N ARG A 2 -14.09 -0.78 -4.07
CA ARG A 2 -12.90 -1.55 -4.46
C ARG A 2 -12.74 -2.71 -3.47
N THR A 3 -12.24 -3.84 -3.95
CA THR A 3 -11.88 -4.98 -3.09
C THR A 3 -10.38 -5.17 -3.18
N PRO A 4 -9.72 -5.55 -2.08
CA PRO A 4 -8.29 -5.83 -2.09
C PRO A 4 -7.99 -6.93 -3.10
N ALA A 5 -6.83 -6.83 -3.76
CA ALA A 5 -6.40 -7.84 -4.70
C ALA A 5 -6.39 -9.22 -4.02
N ALA A 6 -7.28 -10.12 -4.44
CA ALA A 6 -7.49 -11.42 -3.77
C ALA A 6 -6.21 -12.28 -3.68
N GLN A 7 -5.25 -12.04 -4.58
CA GLN A 7 -3.97 -12.74 -4.67
C GLN A 7 -2.81 -11.98 -3.99
N GLY A 8 -3.03 -10.76 -3.51
CA GLY A 8 -2.02 -9.95 -2.82
C GLY A 8 -1.72 -10.44 -1.40
N THR A 9 -0.46 -10.33 -0.99
CA THR A 9 -0.06 -10.46 0.42
C THR A 9 -0.17 -9.10 1.08
N TYR A 10 -0.84 -9.07 2.23
CA TYR A 10 -0.99 -7.88 3.05
C TYR A 10 -0.40 -8.11 4.44
N HIS A 11 0.19 -7.06 4.99
CA HIS A 11 0.88 -7.01 6.26
C HIS A 11 0.08 -6.12 7.20
N VAL A 12 -0.38 -6.71 8.28
CA VAL A 12 -1.16 -6.06 9.32
C VAL A 12 -0.23 -5.35 10.29
N VAL A 13 -0.46 -4.05 10.45
CA VAL A 13 0.22 -3.19 11.41
C VAL A 13 -0.83 -2.62 12.35
N HIS A 14 -0.56 -2.70 13.65
CA HIS A 14 -1.40 -2.10 14.67
C HIS A 14 -0.81 -0.79 15.16
N PHE A 15 -1.65 0.24 15.20
CA PHE A 15 -1.37 1.53 15.78
C PHE A 15 -2.17 1.70 17.08
N ALA A 16 -1.59 2.40 18.05
CA ALA A 16 -2.23 2.61 19.33
C ALA A 16 -3.49 3.48 19.20
N ASP A 17 -3.48 4.43 18.26
CA ASP A 17 -4.60 5.32 18.01
C ASP A 17 -4.73 5.70 16.51
N GLY A 18 -5.89 6.27 16.14
CA GLY A 18 -6.19 6.65 14.76
C GLY A 18 -5.37 7.84 14.26
N VAL A 19 -4.88 8.71 15.13
CA VAL A 19 -4.00 9.83 14.78
C VAL A 19 -2.64 9.31 14.33
N GLU A 20 -2.03 8.36 15.03
CA GLU A 20 -0.79 7.71 14.57
C GLU A 20 -0.99 7.01 13.22
N ALA A 21 -2.07 6.25 13.06
CA ALA A 21 -2.38 5.58 11.80
C ALA A 21 -2.58 6.59 10.64
N ALA A 22 -3.30 7.68 10.88
CA ALA A 22 -3.51 8.73 9.89
C ALA A 22 -2.20 9.45 9.53
N GLY A 23 -1.34 9.71 10.53
CA GLY A 23 -0.01 10.30 10.33
C GLY A 23 0.88 9.40 9.48
N PHE A 24 0.87 8.09 9.75
CA PHE A 24 1.57 7.10 8.94
C PHE A 24 1.09 7.10 7.48
N VAL A 25 -0.22 7.05 7.27
CA VAL A 25 -0.85 7.07 5.94
C VAL A 25 -0.48 8.35 5.18
N ALA A 26 -0.53 9.51 5.84
CA ALA A 26 -0.17 10.79 5.25
C ALA A 26 1.32 10.85 4.88
N ALA A 27 2.21 10.34 5.75
CA ALA A 27 3.65 10.27 5.48
C ALA A 27 3.95 9.35 4.29
N LEU A 28 3.31 8.17 4.24
CA LEU A 28 3.45 7.22 3.14
C LEU A 28 2.95 7.83 1.82
N SER A 29 1.74 8.41 1.81
CA SER A 29 1.18 9.07 0.63
C SER A 29 2.11 10.18 0.11
N ARG A 30 2.65 11.01 1.00
CA ARG A 30 3.63 12.05 0.63
C ARG A 30 4.95 11.48 0.09
N PHE A 31 5.40 10.35 0.63
CA PHE A 31 6.61 9.68 0.15
C PHE A 31 6.40 9.08 -1.25
N LEU A 32 5.24 8.45 -1.49
CA LEU A 32 4.86 7.92 -2.80
C LEU A 32 4.72 9.02 -3.87
N ASP A 33 4.22 10.19 -3.47
CA ASP A 33 4.13 11.38 -4.35
C ASP A 33 5.51 12.02 -4.61
N SER A 34 6.53 11.71 -3.81
CA SER A 34 7.84 12.31 -3.97
C SER A 34 8.59 11.72 -5.17
N PRO A 35 9.30 12.56 -5.96
CA PRO A 35 10.07 12.13 -7.13
C PRO A 35 11.28 11.23 -6.80
N ARG A 36 11.58 11.06 -5.50
CA ARG A 36 12.65 10.19 -4.99
C ARG A 36 12.21 8.74 -4.85
N TRP A 37 10.91 8.48 -4.85
CA TRP A 37 10.40 7.11 -4.83
C TRP A 37 10.60 6.49 -6.21
N HIS A 38 11.66 5.71 -6.35
CA HIS A 38 11.85 4.87 -7.52
C HIS A 38 11.02 3.60 -7.31
N ARG A 39 9.86 3.56 -7.99
CA ARG A 39 8.99 2.38 -7.98
C ARG A 39 9.84 1.14 -8.29
N PRO A 40 9.77 0.08 -7.46
CA PRO A 40 10.49 -1.15 -7.75
C PRO A 40 10.08 -1.68 -9.15
N PRO A 41 10.99 -2.37 -9.85
CA PRO A 41 10.73 -2.90 -11.20
C PRO A 41 9.64 -3.98 -11.23
N SER A 42 9.33 -4.54 -10.06
CA SER A 42 8.22 -5.45 -9.86
C SER A 42 6.92 -4.67 -9.72
N HIS A 43 5.88 -5.16 -10.40
CA HIS A 43 4.47 -4.74 -10.41
C HIS A 43 3.80 -4.69 -9.02
N LEU A 44 4.46 -4.12 -8.01
CA LEU A 44 3.92 -3.99 -6.67
C LEU A 44 2.94 -2.83 -6.68
N ASP A 45 1.66 -3.17 -6.68
CA ASP A 45 0.59 -2.25 -6.35
C ASP A 45 0.77 -1.83 -4.89
N VAL A 46 0.75 -0.52 -4.68
CA VAL A 46 0.85 0.06 -3.34
C VAL A 46 -0.56 0.37 -2.87
N GLU A 47 -1.07 -0.55 -2.09
CA GLU A 47 -2.37 -0.47 -1.44
C GLU A 47 -2.22 -0.41 0.08
N VAL A 48 -3.01 0.46 0.72
CA VAL A 48 -3.16 0.50 2.18
C VAL A 48 -4.65 0.53 2.50
N TRP A 49 -5.09 -0.46 3.27
CA TRP A 49 -6.45 -0.59 3.74
C TRP A 49 -6.50 -0.34 5.25
N SER A 50 -7.56 0.29 5.75
CA SER A 50 -7.83 0.40 7.18
C SER A 50 -9.05 -0.40 7.56
N ASP A 51 -9.00 -1.00 8.74
CA ASP A 51 -10.21 -1.52 9.37
C ASP A 51 -11.21 -0.38 9.64
N ALA A 52 -12.48 -0.56 9.23
CA ALA A 52 -13.51 0.43 9.51
C ALA A 52 -14.00 0.40 10.96
N SER A 53 -13.75 -0.70 11.68
CA SER A 53 -14.10 -0.85 13.07
C SER A 53 -12.83 -0.90 13.92
N PRO A 54 -12.39 0.24 14.49
CA PRO A 54 -11.26 0.21 15.42
C PRO A 54 -11.61 -0.74 16.57
N THR A 55 -10.96 -1.89 16.61
CA THR A 55 -11.11 -2.82 17.73
C THR A 55 -10.69 -2.12 19.02
N ALA A 56 -11.17 -2.61 20.17
CA ALA A 56 -10.87 -2.01 21.48
C ALA A 56 -9.36 -1.91 21.83
N GLY A 57 -8.47 -2.46 20.99
CA GLY A 57 -7.01 -2.40 21.13
C GLY A 57 -6.27 -1.49 20.14
N GLY A 58 -6.95 -0.70 19.30
CA GLY A 58 -6.32 0.26 18.39
C GLY A 58 -6.79 0.19 16.93
N VAL A 59 -6.01 0.78 16.03
CA VAL A 59 -6.30 0.82 14.58
C VAL A 59 -5.41 -0.15 13.83
N ALA A 60 -6.02 -1.02 13.03
CA ALA A 60 -5.31 -1.94 12.14
C ALA A 60 -5.22 -1.36 10.73
N LEU A 61 -4.01 -1.30 10.19
CA LEU A 61 -3.76 -1.03 8.78
C LEU A 61 -3.23 -2.30 8.10
N TYR A 62 -3.72 -2.56 6.89
CA TYR A 62 -3.30 -3.65 6.03
C TYR A 62 -2.50 -3.06 4.86
N LEU A 63 -1.19 -3.30 4.87
CA LEU A 63 -0.26 -2.81 3.88
C LEU A 63 0.05 -3.91 2.87
N SER A 64 -0.12 -3.64 1.58
CA SER A 64 0.46 -4.49 0.53
C SER A 64 1.99 -4.61 0.66
N ASP A 65 2.58 -5.62 0.03
CA ASP A 65 4.05 -5.76 -0.06
C ASP A 65 4.73 -4.50 -0.63
N GLY A 66 4.10 -3.87 -1.64
CA GLY A 66 4.54 -2.59 -2.19
C GLY A 66 4.51 -1.44 -1.17
N ALA A 67 3.44 -1.35 -0.37
CA ALA A 67 3.34 -0.36 0.69
C ALA A 67 4.40 -0.58 1.78
N LEU A 68 4.63 -1.84 2.18
CA LEU A 68 5.65 -2.16 3.18
C LEU A 68 7.06 -1.84 2.67
N ALA A 69 7.35 -2.17 1.41
CA ALA A 69 8.63 -1.84 0.78
C ALA A 69 8.84 -0.32 0.65
N ALA A 70 7.79 0.42 0.27
CA ALA A 70 7.83 1.89 0.22
C ALA A 70 8.08 2.50 1.58
N THR A 71 7.38 2.01 2.60
CA THR A 71 7.63 2.39 3.98
C THR A 71 9.06 2.12 4.39
N ALA A 72 9.58 0.91 4.21
CA ALA A 72 10.95 0.55 4.58
C ALA A 72 12.03 1.35 3.84
N ALA A 73 11.72 1.85 2.63
CA ALA A 73 12.63 2.68 1.85
C ALA A 73 12.58 4.16 2.25
N GLY A 74 11.43 4.65 2.69
CA GLY A 74 11.23 6.05 3.06
C GLY A 74 11.49 6.36 4.53
N PHE A 75 11.22 5.40 5.41
CA PHE A 75 11.26 5.54 6.87
C PHE A 75 11.38 4.18 7.56
N ASP A 76 11.40 4.15 8.90
CA ASP A 76 11.53 2.92 9.66
C ASP A 76 10.32 2.00 9.43
N ALA A 77 10.57 0.72 9.15
CA ALA A 77 9.52 -0.22 8.82
C ALA A 77 8.65 -0.53 10.07
N PRO A 78 7.32 -0.37 10.01
CA PRO A 78 6.47 -0.61 11.16
C PRO A 78 6.50 -2.09 11.54
N ALA A 79 6.31 -2.36 12.83
CA ALA A 79 6.26 -3.71 13.34
C ALA A 79 5.04 -4.45 12.76
N VAL A 80 5.29 -5.29 11.76
CA VAL A 80 4.29 -6.16 11.18
C VAL A 80 3.87 -7.19 12.23
N THR A 81 2.60 -7.13 12.63
CA THR A 81 2.04 -8.05 13.62
C THR A 81 1.69 -9.39 12.99
N ARG A 82 1.16 -9.36 11.77
CA ARG A 82 0.72 -10.54 11.02
C ARG A 82 0.75 -10.27 9.52
N SER A 83 0.89 -11.32 8.72
CA SER A 83 0.60 -11.27 7.28
C SER A 83 -0.67 -12.07 6.96
N CYS A 84 -1.52 -11.55 6.08
CA CYS A 84 -2.72 -12.19 5.57
C CYS A 84 -2.82 -12.05 4.04
N ARG A 85 -3.75 -12.78 3.43
CA ARG A 85 -4.06 -12.62 2.00
C ARG A 85 -5.15 -11.57 1.82
N GLY A 86 -5.20 -10.92 0.66
CA GLY A 86 -6.25 -9.94 0.34
C GLY A 86 -7.66 -10.51 0.48
N ALA A 87 -7.85 -11.79 0.16
CA ALA A 87 -9.13 -12.49 0.36
C ALA A 87 -9.55 -12.66 1.84
N SER A 88 -8.65 -12.39 2.80
CA SER A 88 -8.94 -12.41 4.25
C SER A 88 -9.17 -11.02 4.82
N ILE A 89 -9.02 -9.96 4.02
CA ILE A 89 -9.35 -8.60 4.45
C ILE A 89 -10.87 -8.46 4.40
N PRO A 90 -11.51 -8.02 5.50
CA PRO A 90 -12.95 -7.84 5.52
C PRO A 90 -13.39 -6.77 4.51
N GLU A 91 -14.57 -6.95 3.92
CA GLU A 91 -15.13 -6.03 2.92
C GLU A 91 -15.48 -4.65 3.49
N GLU A 92 -15.63 -4.57 4.82
CA GLU A 92 -15.83 -3.31 5.53
C GLU A 92 -14.56 -2.45 5.59
N CYS A 93 -13.38 -3.00 5.24
CA CYS A 93 -12.16 -2.21 5.19
C CYS A 93 -12.22 -1.11 4.12
N ALA A 94 -11.72 0.06 4.48
CA ALA A 94 -11.63 1.20 3.57
C ALA A 94 -10.24 1.29 2.96
N LEU A 95 -10.16 1.44 1.64
CA LEU A 95 -8.92 1.76 0.93
C LEU A 95 -8.53 3.20 1.24
N LEU A 96 -7.36 3.38 1.87
CA LEU A 96 -6.82 4.70 2.24
C LEU A 96 -5.80 5.22 1.24
N VAL A 97 -4.93 4.34 0.73
CA VAL A 97 -3.91 4.68 -0.26
C VAL A 97 -4.01 3.69 -1.41
N ASP A 98 -4.11 4.24 -2.60
CA ASP A 98 -4.11 3.54 -3.86
C ASP A 98 -3.09 4.22 -4.77
N SER A 99 -2.01 3.53 -5.09
CA SER A 99 -1.07 3.96 -6.12
C SER A 99 -0.96 2.89 -7.18
N GLU A 100 -2.08 2.62 -7.82
CA GLU A 100 -2.16 2.09 -9.18
C GLU A 100 -1.62 3.16 -10.14
N VAL A 101 -0.30 3.34 -10.23
CA VAL A 101 0.23 4.17 -11.31
C VAL A 101 0.05 3.34 -12.59
N PRO A 102 -0.76 3.79 -13.57
CA PRO A 102 -0.83 3.11 -14.85
C PRO A 102 0.58 3.07 -15.40
N ILE A 103 1.09 1.87 -15.66
CA ILE A 103 2.27 1.69 -16.50
C ILE A 103 2.00 2.52 -17.76
N PRO A 104 2.79 3.56 -18.08
CA PRO A 104 2.82 4.01 -19.46
C PRO A 104 3.21 2.78 -20.24
N LEU A 105 2.27 2.23 -21.02
CA LEU A 105 2.57 1.30 -22.09
C LEU A 105 3.73 1.95 -22.85
N SER A 106 4.94 1.45 -22.61
CA SER A 106 6.08 1.78 -23.44
C SER A 106 5.71 1.21 -24.79
N ILE A 107 5.16 2.08 -25.65
CA ILE A 107 5.10 1.83 -27.07
C ILE A 107 6.56 1.93 -27.53
N GLU A 108 7.31 0.85 -27.33
CA GLU A 108 8.37 0.53 -28.27
C GLU A 108 7.67 -0.01 -29.52
N ASP A 109 7.46 0.86 -30.51
CA ASP A 109 7.43 0.41 -31.90
C ASP A 109 8.60 1.07 -32.64
N GLY A 110 9.68 0.30 -32.66
CA GLY A 110 10.58 0.05 -33.79
C GLY A 110 10.72 1.11 -34.88
N ARG A 111 11.98 1.52 -35.08
CA ARG A 111 12.58 1.84 -36.38
C ARG A 111 11.85 1.27 -37.61
N ARG A 112 11.54 2.17 -38.54
CA ARG A 112 11.67 1.99 -40.00
C ARG A 112 11.88 3.40 -40.56
N GLY A 113 13.06 3.81 -41.04
CA GLY A 113 13.82 3.17 -42.10
C GLY A 113 13.25 3.59 -43.45
N ASP A 114 13.50 4.82 -43.87
CA ASP A 114 13.85 5.25 -45.24
C ASP A 114 14.45 6.68 -45.18
#